data_AF-A0A2A4SCP2-F1
#
_entry.id   AF-A0A2A4SCP2-F1
#
_cell.length_a   1.000
_cell.length_b   1.000
_cell.length_c   1.000
_cell.angle_alpha   90.00
_cell.angle_beta   90.00
_cell.angle_gamma   90.00
#
_symmetry.space_group_name_H-M   'P 1'
#
loop_
_entity.id
_entity.type
_entity.pdbx_description
1 polymer ?
#
loop_
_entity_poly.entity_id
_entity_poly.type
_entity_poly.pdbx_seq_one_letter_code
_entity_poly.pdbx_strand_id
1 'polypeptide(L)' 'MATESQIQKVMSNLSEVQACANCGTRIRFGDLECPHCGGDLEDYLRQWAEELINHLELE' A
#
# COMPACT_ATOMS: atom_id res chain seq x y z
N MET A 1 0.65 -7.11 21.74
CA MET A 1 -0.36 -7.51 20.73
C MET A 1 -0.88 -6.24 20.09
N ALA A 2 -1.26 -6.27 18.81
CA ALA A 2 -1.84 -5.11 18.15
C ALA A 2 -3.17 -4.72 18.81
N THR A 3 -3.46 -3.42 18.87
CA THR A 3 -4.76 -2.89 19.33
C THR A 3 -5.79 -2.95 18.21
N GLU A 4 -7.09 -2.88 18.56
CA GLU A 4 -8.17 -2.83 17.56
C GLU A 4 -7.99 -1.63 16.61
N SER A 5 -7.57 -0.47 17.12
CA SER A 5 -7.27 0.72 16.30
C SER A 5 -6.19 0.44 15.25
N GLN A 6 -5.09 -0.20 15.67
CA GLN A 6 -4.00 -0.58 14.78
C GLN A 6 -4.48 -1.55 13.69
N ILE A 7 -5.31 -2.54 14.05
CA ILE A 7 -5.87 -3.51 13.09
C ILE A 7 -6.78 -2.79 12.08
N GLN A 8 -7.69 -1.92 12.54
CA GLN A 8 -8.60 -1.17 11.66
C GLN A 8 -7.85 -0.26 10.68
N LYS A 9 -6.76 0.39 11.12
CA LYS A 9 -5.91 1.20 10.25
C LYS A 9 -5.24 0.38 9.16
N VAL A 10 -4.68 -0.78 9.49
CA VAL A 10 -4.07 -1.68 8.50
C VAL A 10 -5.13 -2.11 7.48
N MET A 11 -6.31 -2.57 7.94
CA MET A 11 -7.38 -2.99 7.03
C MET A 11 -7.85 -1.85 6.11
N SER A 12 -7.94 -0.62 6.64
CA SER A 12 -8.33 0.55 5.85
C SER A 12 -7.29 0.87 4.78
N ASN A 13 -6.00 0.90 5.13
CA ASN A 13 -4.91 1.14 4.17
C ASN A 13 -4.87 0.07 3.07
N LEU A 14 -5.08 -1.20 3.41
CA LEU A 14 -5.14 -2.29 2.44
C LEU A 14 -6.31 -2.19 1.45
N SER A 15 -7.37 -1.46 1.81
CA SER A 15 -8.56 -1.27 0.97
C SER A 15 -8.43 -0.12 -0.02
N GLU A 16 -7.38 0.70 0.10
CA GLU A 16 -7.18 1.85 -0.77
C GLU A 16 -6.95 1.44 -2.23
N VAL A 17 -7.56 2.20 -3.13
CA VAL A 17 -7.42 1.98 -4.57
C VAL A 17 -6.26 2.79 -5.08
N GLN A 18 -5.22 2.07 -5.50
CA GLN A 18 -3.99 2.68 -6.00
C GLN A 18 -3.89 2.46 -7.51
N ALA A 19 -3.34 3.44 -8.22
CA ALA A 19 -3.17 3.40 -9.66
C ALA A 19 -1.69 3.47 -10.02
N CYS A 20 -1.27 2.69 -11.01
CA CYS A 20 0.09 2.72 -11.52
C CYS A 20 0.42 4.10 -12.07
N ALA A 21 1.49 4.71 -11.58
CA ALA A 21 1.95 6.02 -12.04
C ALA A 21 2.32 6.05 -13.54
N ASN A 22 2.66 4.89 -14.12
CA ASN A 22 3.10 4.80 -15.52
C ASN A 22 1.94 4.65 -16.52
N CYS A 23 0.87 3.93 -16.17
CA CYS A 23 -0.21 3.60 -17.11
C CYS A 23 -1.64 3.77 -16.56
N GLY A 24 -1.79 4.16 -15.29
CA GLY A 24 -3.08 4.37 -14.64
C GLY A 24 -3.84 3.09 -14.29
N THR A 25 -3.31 1.90 -14.59
CA THR A 25 -3.95 0.64 -14.21
C THR A 25 -4.05 0.53 -12.69
N ARG A 26 -5.23 0.12 -12.21
CA ARG A 26 -5.47 -0.17 -10.80
C ARG A 26 -4.56 -1.30 -10.31
N ILE A 27 -3.78 -1.01 -9.27
CA ILE A 27 -2.93 -1.95 -8.56
C ILE A 27 -3.76 -2.64 -7.47
N ARG A 28 -3.52 -3.94 -7.25
CA ARG A 28 -4.10 -4.70 -6.14
C ARG A 28 -3.04 -4.95 -5.08
N PHE A 29 -3.49 -5.16 -3.85
CA PHE A 29 -2.62 -5.63 -2.79
C PHE A 29 -1.91 -6.93 -3.21
N GLY A 30 -0.58 -6.96 -3.07
CA GLY A 30 0.26 -8.10 -3.42
C GLY A 30 0.89 -8.06 -4.81
N ASP A 31 0.52 -7.10 -5.67
CA ASP A 31 1.21 -6.87 -6.94
C ASP A 31 2.59 -6.25 -6.67
N LEU A 32 3.68 -6.86 -7.17
CA LEU A 32 5.05 -6.31 -7.12
C LEU A 32 5.40 -5.51 -8.39
N GLU A 33 4.71 -5.79 -9.48
CA GLU A 33 4.81 -5.11 -10.77
C GLU A 33 3.40 -4.80 -11.26
N CYS A 34 3.24 -3.75 -12.07
CA CYS A 34 1.95 -3.42 -12.66
C CYS A 34 1.49 -4.55 -13.61
N PRO A 35 0.30 -5.15 -13.39
CA PRO A 35 -0.17 -6.29 -14.18
C PRO A 35 -0.50 -5.94 -15.64
N HIS A 36 -0.50 -4.65 -15.99
CA HIS A 36 -0.81 -4.19 -17.35
C HIS A 36 0.42 -3.74 -18.13
N CYS A 37 1.31 -2.93 -17.55
CA CYS A 37 2.48 -2.42 -18.25
C CYS A 37 3.82 -3.03 -17.81
N GLY A 38 3.85 -3.86 -16.77
CA GLY A 38 5.09 -4.41 -16.20
C GLY A 38 5.96 -3.37 -15.50
N GLY A 39 5.43 -2.19 -15.19
CA GLY A 39 6.15 -1.17 -14.43
C GLY A 39 6.43 -1.64 -13.02
N ASP A 40 7.68 -1.48 -12.58
CA ASP A 40 8.11 -1.77 -11.22
C ASP A 40 7.35 -0.92 -10.19
N LEU A 41 6.90 -1.55 -9.11
CA LEU A 41 6.17 -0.91 -8.02
C LEU A 41 6.99 -0.87 -6.71
N GLU A 42 8.23 -1.34 -6.69
CA GLU A 42 9.02 -1.48 -5.44
C GLU A 42 9.10 -0.16 -4.65
N ASP A 43 9.54 0.93 -5.29
CA ASP A 43 9.70 2.23 -4.61
C ASP A 43 8.37 2.73 -4.04
N TYR A 44 7.29 2.55 -4.80
CA TYR A 44 5.94 2.92 -4.38
C TYR A 44 5.48 2.09 -3.17
N LEU A 45 5.64 0.77 -3.23
CA LEU A 45 5.26 -0.14 -2.14
C LEU A 45 6.08 0.13 -0.87
N ARG A 46 7.36 0.46 -1.02
CA ARG A 46 8.24 0.84 0.09
C ARG A 46 7.76 2.12 0.77
N GLN A 47 7.48 3.17 -0.01
CA GLN A 47 6.95 4.42 0.53
C GLN A 47 5.61 4.19 1.24
N TRP A 48 4.69 3.46 0.62
CA TRP A 48 3.40 3.10 1.22
C TRP A 48 3.57 2.36 2.56
N ALA A 49 4.51 1.41 2.62
CA ALA A 49 4.77 0.65 3.84
C ALA A 49 5.38 1.53 4.96
N GLU A 50 6.31 2.42 4.61
CA GLU A 50 6.89 3.38 5.55
C GLU A 50 5.83 4.31 6.14
N GLU A 51 4.92 4.85 5.31
CA GLU A 51 3.82 5.70 5.74
C GLU A 51 2.86 4.97 6.70
N LEU A 52 2.51 3.72 6.40
CA LEU A 52 1.67 2.89 7.27
C LEU A 52 2.35 2.63 8.62
N ILE A 53 3.64 2.28 8.64
CA ILE A 53 4.39 2.04 9.88
C ILE A 53 4.44 3.31 10.73
N ASN A 54 4.79 4.45 10.13
CA ASN A 54 4.84 5.73 10.83
C ASN A 54 3.48 6.06 11.48
N HIS A 55 2.37 5.81 10.79
CA HIS A 55 1.03 6.03 11.33
C HIS A 55 0.61 5.06 12.45
N LEU A 56 1.31 3.93 12.60
CA LEU A 56 1.09 2.97 13.69
C LEU A 56 1.99 3.25 14.90
N GLU A 57 3.16 3.88 14.71
CA GLU A 57 4.12 4.22 15.77
C GLU A 57 3.84 5.56 16.46
N LEU A 58 3.13 6.47 15.80
CA LEU A 58 2.75 7.79 16.34
C LEU A 58 1.54 7.73 17.29
N GLU A 59 1.07 6.53 17.66
CA GLU A 59 -0.06 6.28 18.60
C GLU A 59 0.34 5.47 19.84
#